data_AF-A0A0B7MHC1-F1
#
_entry.id   AF-A0A0B7MHC1-F1
#
_cell.length_a   1.000
_cell.length_b   1.000
_cell.length_c   1.000
_cell.angle_alpha   90.00
_cell.angle_beta   90.00
_cell.angle_gamma   90.00
#
_symmetry.space_group_name_H-M   'P 1'
#
loop_
_entity.id
_entity.type
_entity.pdbx_description
1 polymer ?
#
loop_
_entity_poly.entity_id
_entity_poly.type
_entity_poly.pdbx_seq_one_letter_code
_entity_poly.pdbx_strand_id
1 'polypeptide(L)'
;MTFYTLLGFAKKSNKLVSGMTNCLYAIRKKKARLVIITEDAGINRKKVVRECQSQDIPFVEFGNRDEYLKFLGQNPACYWAVLSQEIAEGLIRELGKEKVRAKQYGGD
;
A
#
# COMPACT_ATOMS: atom_id res chain seq x y z
N MET A 1 10.03 -2.20 -12.40
CA MET A 1 10.53 -2.79 -11.14
C MET A 1 9.28 -3.12 -10.36
N THR A 2 8.89 -4.38 -10.25
CA THR A 2 7.50 -4.73 -9.87
C THR A 2 7.10 -4.12 -8.52
N PHE A 3 5.86 -3.66 -8.39
CA PHE A 3 5.31 -3.06 -7.17
C PHE A 3 5.62 -3.89 -5.91
N TYR A 4 5.43 -5.22 -6.00
CA TYR A 4 5.72 -6.16 -4.92
C TYR A 4 7.19 -6.17 -4.47
N THR A 5 8.14 -5.94 -5.38
CA THR A 5 9.56 -5.87 -5.05
C THR A 5 9.85 -4.68 -4.15
N LEU A 6 9.36 -3.48 -4.51
CA LEU A 6 9.51 -2.26 -3.69
C LEU A 6 8.86 -2.43 -2.31
N LEU A 7 7.71 -3.11 -2.27
CA LEU A 7 7.02 -3.42 -1.04
C LEU A 7 7.84 -4.38 -0.15
N GLY A 8 8.47 -5.39 -0.75
CA GLY A 8 9.42 -6.28 -0.07
C GLY A 8 10.63 -5.53 0.49
N PHE A 9 11.16 -4.55 -0.23
CA PHE A 9 12.22 -3.67 0.27
C PHE A 9 11.74 -2.82 1.46
N ALA A 10 10.56 -2.21 1.38
CA ALA A 10 9.98 -1.44 2.49
C ALA A 10 9.83 -2.29 3.75
N LYS A 11 9.37 -3.54 3.59
CA LYS A 11 9.29 -4.51 4.67
C LYS A 11 10.67 -4.83 5.24
N LYS A 12 11.66 -5.12 4.39
CA LYS A 12 13.03 -5.45 4.82
C LYS A 12 13.71 -4.30 5.59
N SER A 13 13.38 -3.05 5.26
CA SER A 13 13.88 -1.86 5.97
C SER A 13 13.05 -1.44 7.20
N ASN A 14 12.02 -2.21 7.61
CA ASN A 14 11.08 -1.81 8.67
C ASN A 14 10.38 -0.46 8.40
N LYS A 15 10.22 -0.10 7.13
CA LYS A 15 9.55 1.13 6.66
C LYS A 15 8.13 0.86 6.16
N LEU A 16 7.65 -0.38 6.30
CA LEU A 16 6.31 -0.80 5.98
C LEU A 16 5.58 -1.21 7.26
N VAL A 17 4.39 -0.66 7.43
CA VAL A 17 3.51 -0.94 8.56
C VAL A 17 2.27 -1.64 8.04
N SER A 18 1.97 -2.83 8.56
CA SER A 18 0.76 -3.58 8.23
C SER A 18 -0.28 -3.47 9.33
N GLY A 19 -1.56 -3.42 8.94
CA GLY A 19 -2.71 -3.47 9.86
C GLY A 19 -3.38 -2.12 10.08
N MET A 20 -4.70 -2.15 10.27
CA MET A 20 -5.55 -0.97 10.31
C MET A 20 -5.16 0.01 11.43
N THR A 21 -4.96 -0.48 12.66
CA THR A 21 -4.64 0.36 13.83
C THR A 21 -3.30 1.07 13.66
N ASN A 22 -2.26 0.36 13.23
CA ASN A 22 -0.94 0.98 13.04
C ASN A 22 -0.92 1.94 11.85
N CYS A 23 -1.66 1.65 10.77
CA CYS A 23 -1.83 2.58 9.66
C CYS A 23 -2.48 3.88 10.15
N LEU A 24 -3.60 3.78 10.87
CA LEU A 24 -4.29 4.93 11.46
C LEU A 24 -3.37 5.73 12.39
N TYR A 25 -2.58 5.05 13.22
CA TYR A 25 -1.61 5.71 14.10
C TYR A 25 -0.53 6.46 13.31
N ALA A 26 0.02 5.85 12.27
CA ALA A 26 1.03 6.46 11.40
C ALA A 26 0.47 7.66 10.62
N ILE A 27 -0.78 7.57 10.15
CA ILE A 27 -1.52 8.64 9.49
C ILE A 27 -1.72 9.82 10.45
N ARG A 28 -2.26 9.57 11.66
CA ARG A 28 -2.48 10.61 12.67
C ARG A 28 -1.19 11.27 13.14
N LYS A 29 -0.08 10.54 13.15
CA LYS A 29 1.26 11.09 13.44
C LYS A 29 1.97 11.72 12.24
N LYS A 30 1.33 11.77 11.05
CA LYS A 30 1.94 12.23 9.79
C LYS A 30 3.27 11.57 9.46
N LYS A 31 3.46 10.33 9.93
CA LYS A 31 4.63 9.49 9.60
C LYS A 31 4.38 8.64 8.36
N ALA A 32 3.11 8.35 8.05
CA ALA A 32 2.74 7.69 6.81
C ALA A 32 2.97 8.64 5.63
N ARG A 33 3.74 8.17 4.64
CA ARG A 33 4.00 8.87 3.38
C ARG A 33 3.10 8.38 2.26
N LEU A 34 2.68 7.12 2.33
CA LEU A 34 1.73 6.51 1.39
C LEU A 34 0.93 5.44 2.12
N VAL A 35 -0.36 5.33 1.83
CA VAL A 35 -1.22 4.26 2.35
C VAL A 35 -1.73 3.42 1.20
N ILE A 36 -1.57 2.10 1.32
CA ILE A 36 -1.99 1.11 0.33
C ILE A 36 -3.14 0.33 0.93
N ILE A 37 -4.21 0.23 0.16
CA ILE A 37 -5.46 -0.41 0.55
C ILE A 37 -5.77 -1.49 -0.49
N THR A 38 -6.09 -2.70 -0.04
CA THR A 38 -6.55 -3.75 -0.96
C THR A 38 -7.96 -3.46 -1.44
N GLU A 39 -8.32 -3.85 -2.66
CA GLU A 39 -9.68 -3.66 -3.16
C GLU A 39 -10.69 -4.52 -2.41
N ASP A 40 -10.27 -5.70 -1.93
CA ASP A 40 -11.04 -6.58 -1.04
C ASP A 40 -11.23 -6.01 0.40
N ALA A 41 -10.74 -4.81 0.69
CA ALA A 41 -10.87 -4.15 2.00
C ALA A 41 -12.30 -3.63 2.26
N GLY A 42 -13.32 -4.49 2.17
CA GLY A 42 -14.76 -4.24 2.30
C GLY A 42 -15.22 -2.85 2.75
N ILE A 43 -15.85 -2.75 3.93
CA ILE A 43 -16.46 -1.51 4.42
C ILE A 43 -15.41 -0.61 5.09
N ASN A 44 -14.39 -1.22 5.70
CA ASN A 44 -13.40 -0.53 6.52
C ASN A 44 -12.44 0.38 5.71
N ARG A 45 -12.29 0.18 4.38
CA ARG A 45 -11.50 1.10 3.53
C ARG A 45 -11.96 2.55 3.60
N LYS A 46 -13.28 2.80 3.62
CA LYS A 46 -13.84 4.16 3.67
C LYS A 46 -13.41 4.93 4.91
N LYS A 47 -13.12 4.23 6.01
CA LYS A 47 -12.67 4.82 7.26
C LYS A 47 -11.22 5.28 7.13
N VAL A 48 -10.35 4.44 6.58
CA VAL A 48 -8.92 4.76 6.38
C VAL A 48 -8.75 5.86 5.33
N VAL A 49 -9.51 5.82 4.23
CA VAL A 49 -9.49 6.85 3.19
C VAL A 49 -9.87 8.22 3.76
N ARG A 50 -10.92 8.30 4.56
CA ARG A 50 -11.32 9.56 5.22
C ARG A 50 -10.22 10.11 6.13
N GLU A 51 -9.56 9.25 6.90
CA GLU A 51 -8.44 9.67 7.76
C GLU A 51 -7.24 10.15 6.95
N CYS A 52 -6.94 9.49 5.82
CA CYS A 52 -5.90 9.94 4.90
C CYS A 52 -6.22 11.31 4.31
N GLN A 53 -7.47 11.53 3.85
CA GLN A 53 -7.93 12.81 3.33
C GLN A 53 -7.86 13.92 4.38
N SER A 54 -8.31 13.67 5.62
CA SER A 54 -8.21 14.63 6.71
C SER A 54 -6.77 15.04 7.06
N GLN A 55 -5.80 14.16 6.81
CA GLN A 55 -4.38 14.41 7.11
C GLN A 55 -3.57 14.82 5.86
N ASP A 56 -4.21 14.92 4.70
CA ASP A 56 -3.58 15.17 3.39
C ASP A 56 -2.47 14.15 3.06
N ILE A 57 -2.76 12.86 3.29
CA ILE A 57 -1.83 11.75 3.01
C ILE A 57 -2.30 11.02 1.76
N PRO A 58 -1.42 10.80 0.76
CA PRO A 58 -1.80 10.07 -0.44
C PRO A 58 -2.07 8.60 -0.12
N PHE A 59 -3.14 8.07 -0.72
CA PHE A 59 -3.53 6.68 -0.62
C PHE A 59 -3.77 6.07 -1.99
N VAL A 60 -3.59 4.75 -2.10
CA VAL A 60 -3.77 3.97 -3.33
C VAL A 60 -4.55 2.71 -3.02
N GLU A 61 -5.47 2.36 -3.92
CA GLU A 61 -6.20 1.10 -3.88
C GLU A 61 -5.59 0.17 -4.94
N PHE A 62 -4.96 -0.93 -4.50
CA PHE A 62 -4.28 -1.86 -5.41
C PHE A 62 -4.17 -3.27 -4.85
N GLY A 63 -4.65 -4.24 -5.64
CA GLY A 63 -4.48 -5.67 -5.41
C GLY A 63 -5.32 -6.24 -4.28
N ASN A 64 -5.14 -7.54 -4.02
CA ASN A 64 -5.94 -8.33 -3.08
C ASN A 64 -5.11 -8.89 -1.93
N ARG A 65 -5.72 -9.05 -0.76
CA ARG A 65 -5.03 -9.54 0.45
C ARG A 65 -4.28 -10.86 0.24
N ASP A 66 -4.80 -11.76 -0.60
CA ASP A 66 -4.21 -13.06 -0.91
C ASP A 66 -2.92 -12.94 -1.73
N GLU A 67 -2.89 -12.08 -2.74
CA GLU A 67 -1.68 -11.80 -3.52
C GLU A 67 -0.60 -11.22 -2.61
N TYR A 68 -0.96 -10.25 -1.77
CA TYR A 68 -0.02 -9.68 -0.81
C TYR A 68 0.45 -10.71 0.22
N LEU A 69 -0.43 -11.58 0.72
CA LEU A 69 -0.06 -12.69 1.60
C LEU A 69 0.95 -13.62 0.91
N LYS A 70 0.74 -13.97 -0.36
CA LYS A 70 1.63 -14.83 -1.14
C LYS A 70 3.00 -14.19 -1.39
N PHE A 71 3.03 -12.89 -1.70
CA PHE A 71 4.29 -12.17 -1.98
C PHE A 71 5.04 -11.73 -0.72
N LEU A 72 4.35 -11.23 0.31
CA LEU A 72 4.96 -10.79 1.56
C LEU A 72 5.17 -11.94 2.54
N GLY A 73 4.46 -13.07 2.39
CA GLY A 73 4.53 -14.21 3.32
C GLY A 73 4.12 -13.85 4.75
N GLN A 74 3.17 -12.94 4.94
CA GLN A 74 2.78 -12.36 6.23
C GLN A 74 1.27 -12.29 6.37
N ASN A 75 0.77 -12.12 7.61
CA ASN A 75 -0.65 -12.07 7.95
C ASN A 75 -1.49 -11.29 6.91
N PRO A 76 -2.67 -11.78 6.49
CA PRO A 76 -3.52 -11.13 5.49
C PRO A 76 -3.97 -9.77 6.01
N ALA A 77 -3.18 -8.74 5.69
CA ALA A 77 -3.52 -7.37 5.96
C ALA A 77 -4.21 -6.80 4.73
N CYS A 78 -5.20 -5.94 4.94
CA CYS A 78 -5.86 -5.19 3.87
C CYS A 78 -5.31 -3.77 3.75
N TYR A 79 -4.44 -3.38 4.68
CA TYR A 79 -3.95 -2.01 4.84
C TYR A 79 -2.45 -2.03 5.13
N TRP A 80 -1.71 -1.26 4.33
CA TRP A 80 -0.29 -1.00 4.57
C TRP A 80 0.01 0.49 4.52
N ALA A 81 0.81 0.96 5.47
CA ALA A 81 1.33 2.33 5.48
C ALA A 81 2.83 2.29 5.26
N VAL A 82 3.29 3.01 4.25
CA VAL A 82 4.71 3.22 3.96
C VAL A 82 5.18 4.46 4.69
N LEU A 83 6.23 4.32 5.49
CA LEU A 83 6.81 5.42 6.26
C LEU A 83 7.94 6.14 5.52
N SER A 84 8.55 5.47 4.53
CA SER A 84 9.63 6.05 3.72
C SER A 84 9.10 6.78 2.50
N GLN A 85 9.59 7.99 2.29
CA GLN A 85 9.21 8.82 1.14
C GLN A 85 9.76 8.24 -0.18
N GLU A 86 11.03 7.83 -0.21
CA GLU A 86 11.66 7.24 -1.41
C GLU A 86 10.89 6.01 -1.93
N ILE A 87 10.44 5.15 -1.01
CA ILE A 87 9.68 3.94 -1.37
C ILE A 87 8.25 4.30 -1.76
N ALA A 88 7.63 5.24 -1.04
CA ALA A 88 6.30 5.76 -1.40
C ALA A 88 6.29 6.33 -2.83
N GLU A 89 7.25 7.19 -3.17
CA GLU A 89 7.38 7.74 -4.52
C GLU A 89 7.66 6.65 -5.57
N GLY A 90 8.51 5.69 -5.26
CA GLY A 90 8.75 4.53 -6.13
C GLY A 90 7.47 3.72 -6.40
N LEU A 91 6.68 3.45 -5.36
CA LEU A 91 5.42 2.71 -5.45
C LEU A 91 4.37 3.50 -6.22
N ILE A 92 4.18 4.79 -5.94
CA ILE A 92 3.28 5.68 -6.68
C ILE A 92 3.67 5.70 -8.16
N ARG A 93 4.97 5.80 -8.45
CA ARG A 93 5.47 5.84 -9.83
C ARG A 93 5.24 4.52 -10.56
N GLU A 94 5.42 3.37 -9.92
CA GLU A 94 5.10 2.08 -10.55
C GLU A 94 3.59 1.89 -10.73
N LEU A 95 2.76 2.24 -9.74
CA LEU A 95 1.30 2.19 -9.88
C LEU A 95 0.77 3.15 -10.96
N GLY A 96 1.32 4.35 -11.03
CA GLY A 96 1.00 5.33 -12.07
C GLY A 96 1.39 4.82 -13.46
N LYS A 97 2.53 4.13 -13.58
CA LYS A 97 2.89 3.44 -14.82
C LYS A 97 1.97 2.26 -15.11
N GLU A 98 1.54 1.50 -14.11
CA GLU A 98 0.68 0.31 -14.28
C GLU A 98 -0.72 0.69 -14.81
N LYS A 99 -1.29 1.82 -14.35
CA LYS A 99 -2.51 2.38 -14.96
C LYS A 99 -2.33 2.84 -16.41
N VAL A 100 -1.11 3.22 -16.81
CA VAL A 100 -0.75 3.55 -18.20
C VAL A 100 -0.37 2.29 -19.00
N ARG A 101 -0.05 1.18 -18.33
CA ARG A 101 0.39 -0.09 -18.91
C ARG A 101 -0.66 -1.19 -18.95
N ALA A 102 -1.90 -0.93 -18.53
CA ALA A 102 -3.00 -1.90 -18.58
C ALA A 102 -3.46 -2.22 -20.03
N LYS A 103 -2.55 -2.79 -20.83
CA LYS A 103 -2.77 -3.78 -21.88
C LYS A 103 -1.51 -4.64 -21.99
N GLN A 104 -1.36 -5.59 -21.08
CA GLN A 104 -0.84 -6.96 -21.31
C GLN A 104 -0.67 -7.66 -19.97
N TYR A 105 -1.69 -8.41 -19.57
CA TYR A 105 -1.51 -9.56 -18.69
C TYR A 105 -1.51 -10.78 -19.60
N GLY A 106 -0.39 -11.50 -19.63
CA GLY A 106 -0.25 -12.76 -20.38
C GLY A 106 1.03 -13.49 -19.96
N GLY A 107 0.87 -14.77 -19.62
CA GLY A 107 1.92 -15.77 -19.39
C GLY A 107 2.54 -15.69 -17.99
N ASP A 108 2.66 -16.77 -17.23
CA ASP A 108 2.84 -18.19 -17.57
C ASP A 108 2.22 -19.08 -16.46
#